data_AF-A0A1W9LCE6-F1
#
_entry.id   AF-A0A1W9LCE6-F1
#
_cell.length_a   1.000
_cell.length_b   1.000
_cell.length_c   1.000
_cell.angle_alpha   90.00
_cell.angle_beta   90.00
_cell.angle_gamma   90.00
#
_symmetry.space_group_name_H-M   'P 1'
#
loop_
_entity.id
_entity.type
_entity.pdbx_description
1 polymer ?
#
loop_
_entity_poly.entity_id
_entity_poly.type
_entity_poly.pdbx_seq_one_letter_code
_entity_poly.pdbx_strand_id
1 'polypeptide(L)'
;MNRNPLLTLFFLTALLSQTTFAHPGRLDSSGCHHEKKTGGYHCHNGNSQPPSVPQPQVTEPSSAETPYEVKQGLTCSSYLKEGDSLNDNGQTESAYKNYLEAYKIAKTKEQKKAVLASLAVTSLKREQTGESLQYLQELLTLFPDNKWAIDFVKKK
;
A
#
# COMPACT_ATOMS: atom_id res chain seq x y z
N MET A 1 19.55 11.03 53.92
CA MET A 1 19.62 10.80 52.45
C MET A 1 18.21 10.93 51.90
N ASN A 2 17.86 12.11 51.39
CA ASN A 2 16.49 12.39 50.95
C ASN A 2 16.36 11.95 49.50
N ARG A 3 15.62 10.85 49.26
CA ARG A 3 15.36 10.33 47.91
C ARG A 3 14.16 11.07 47.34
N ASN A 4 14.37 11.97 46.37
CA ASN A 4 13.28 12.70 45.71
C ASN A 4 12.61 11.79 44.66
N PRO A 5 11.39 11.28 44.92
CA PRO A 5 10.71 10.34 44.02
C PRO A 5 10.34 10.99 42.68
N LEU A 6 10.20 12.32 42.66
CA LEU A 6 9.94 13.10 41.46
C LEU A 6 11.08 12.98 40.43
N LEU A 7 12.32 12.93 40.92
CA LEU A 7 13.52 12.82 40.09
C LEU A 7 13.65 11.38 39.55
N THR A 8 13.19 10.39 40.32
CA THR A 8 13.13 8.99 39.88
C THR A 8 12.07 8.76 38.81
N LEU A 9 10.90 9.40 38.95
CA LEU A 9 9.81 9.31 37.98
C LEU A 9 10.18 9.98 36.64
N PHE A 10 10.88 11.11 36.68
CA PHE A 10 11.39 11.80 35.49
C PHE A 10 12.42 10.96 34.71
N PHE A 11 13.32 10.26 35.42
CA PHE A 11 14.26 9.36 34.78
C PHE A 11 13.56 8.15 34.13
N LEU A 12 12.48 7.64 34.72
CA LEU A 12 11.78 6.46 34.22
C LEU A 12 11.03 6.71 32.90
N THR A 13 10.50 7.92 32.68
CA THR A 13 9.76 8.25 31.44
C THR A 13 10.67 8.49 30.24
N ALA A 14 11.90 8.98 30.46
CA ALA A 14 12.85 9.27 29.38
C ALA A 14 13.36 8.01 28.64
N LEU A 15 13.33 6.84 29.28
CA LEU A 15 13.77 5.57 28.69
C LEU A 15 12.74 4.95 27.71
N LEU A 16 11.54 5.52 27.58
CA LEU A 16 10.48 4.98 26.71
C LEU A 16 10.41 5.63 25.32
N SER A 17 11.35 6.52 24.97
CA SER A 17 11.42 7.12 23.63
C SER A 17 11.85 6.07 22.60
N GLN A 18 10.88 5.34 22.06
CA GLN A 18 11.10 4.33 21.04
C GLN A 18 11.52 4.98 19.71
N THR A 19 12.44 4.29 19.04
CA THR A 19 12.98 4.61 17.73
C THR A 19 11.88 4.57 16.66
N THR A 20 11.54 5.70 16.07
CA THR A 20 10.74 5.75 14.85
C THR A 20 11.67 5.46 13.67
N PHE A 21 11.43 4.34 12.97
CA PHE A 21 12.16 4.03 11.75
C PHE A 21 11.59 4.89 10.61
N ALA A 22 12.38 5.84 10.13
CA ALA A 22 12.05 6.57 8.91
C ALA A 22 12.09 5.57 7.74
N HIS A 23 10.93 5.28 7.15
CA HIS A 23 10.87 4.53 5.91
C HIS A 23 11.57 5.34 4.81
N PRO A 24 12.44 4.71 3.98
CA PRO A 24 13.01 5.40 2.83
C PRO A 24 11.89 5.83 1.89
N GLY A 25 11.96 7.06 1.40
CA GLY A 25 11.02 7.58 0.42
C GLY A 25 10.97 6.71 -0.84
N ARG A 26 9.82 6.72 -1.52
CA ARG A 26 9.62 5.94 -2.73
C ARG A 26 10.56 6.43 -3.84
N LEU A 27 11.40 5.55 -4.35
CA LEU A 27 12.22 5.77 -5.54
C LEU A 27 11.44 5.36 -6.79
N ASP A 28 11.77 5.94 -7.93
CA ASP A 28 11.31 5.51 -9.25
C ASP A 28 12.02 4.20 -9.69
N SER A 29 11.65 3.71 -10.87
CA SER A 29 12.25 2.49 -11.45
C SER A 29 13.75 2.58 -11.69
N SER A 30 14.31 3.80 -11.70
CA SER A 30 15.73 4.07 -11.88
C SER A 30 16.48 4.17 -10.54
N GLY A 31 15.78 4.11 -9.41
CA GLY A 31 16.36 4.26 -8.08
C GLY A 31 16.56 5.71 -7.65
N CYS A 32 15.74 6.63 -8.16
CA CYS A 32 15.84 8.07 -7.89
C CYS A 32 14.50 8.68 -7.43
N HIS A 33 14.51 9.90 -6.88
CA HIS A 33 13.29 10.61 -6.48
C HIS A 33 13.32 12.11 -6.81
N HIS A 34 12.13 12.69 -7.03
CA HIS A 34 11.94 14.12 -7.25
C HIS A 34 11.53 14.86 -5.96
N GLU A 35 12.29 15.88 -5.60
CA GLU A 35 12.01 16.78 -4.48
C GLU A 35 11.09 17.92 -4.92
N LYS A 36 9.84 17.90 -4.46
CA LYS A 36 8.83 18.90 -4.87
C LYS A 36 9.13 20.32 -4.36
N LYS A 37 9.91 20.45 -3.28
CA LYS A 37 10.20 21.76 -2.65
C LYS A 37 11.34 22.51 -3.33
N THR A 38 12.34 21.79 -3.80
CA THR A 38 13.55 22.36 -4.40
C THR A 38 13.63 22.10 -5.91
N GLY A 39 12.79 21.22 -6.44
CA GLY A 39 12.87 20.74 -7.82
C GLY A 39 14.03 19.77 -8.06
N GLY A 40 14.69 19.27 -7.02
CA GLY A 40 15.85 18.38 -7.13
C GLY A 40 15.48 16.96 -7.59
N TYR A 41 16.41 16.28 -8.24
CA TYR A 41 16.30 14.85 -8.57
C TYR A 41 17.51 14.13 -8.00
N HIS A 42 17.28 13.17 -7.10
CA HIS A 42 18.34 12.51 -6.34
C HIS A 42 18.28 11.00 -6.56
N CYS A 43 19.42 10.40 -6.90
CA CYS A 43 19.54 8.96 -7.11
C CYS A 43 20.33 8.32 -5.97
N HIS A 44 19.88 7.16 -5.51
CA HIS A 44 20.45 6.49 -4.33
C HIS A 44 21.53 5.44 -4.69
N ASN A 45 21.75 5.17 -5.98
CA ASN A 45 22.84 4.34 -6.47
C ASN A 45 24.05 5.23 -6.81
N GLY A 46 25.20 4.98 -6.18
CA GLY A 46 26.40 5.84 -6.19
C GLY A 46 27.13 6.02 -7.55
N ASN A 47 26.53 5.65 -8.68
CA ASN A 47 27.05 5.99 -10.01
C ASN A 47 26.22 7.12 -10.60
N SER A 48 26.55 8.34 -10.20
CA SER A 48 25.99 9.55 -10.77
C SER A 48 26.47 9.73 -12.21
N GLN A 49 25.58 9.56 -13.17
CA GLN A 49 25.66 10.34 -14.40
C GLN A 49 24.34 11.10 -14.52
N PRO A 50 24.34 12.44 -14.45
CA PRO A 50 23.14 13.21 -14.72
C PRO A 50 22.70 12.94 -16.17
N PRO A 51 21.43 12.65 -16.44
CA PRO A 51 20.93 12.69 -17.81
C PRO A 51 21.12 14.11 -18.35
N SER A 52 21.77 14.26 -19.51
CA SER A 52 21.75 15.52 -20.25
C SER A 52 20.29 15.88 -20.50
N VAL A 53 19.85 16.98 -19.92
CA VAL A 53 18.52 17.58 -20.12
C VAL A 53 18.38 17.99 -21.58
N PRO A 54 17.44 17.42 -22.36
CA PRO A 54 16.94 18.08 -23.55
C PRO A 54 15.91 19.13 -23.10
N GLN A 55 16.15 20.36 -23.52
CA GLN A 55 15.32 21.54 -23.33
C GLN A 55 13.85 21.31 -23.77
N PRO A 56 12.85 21.98 -23.17
CA PRO A 56 11.45 21.66 -23.37
C PRO A 56 10.99 22.08 -24.77
N GLN A 57 10.47 21.13 -25.55
CA GLN A 57 9.60 21.44 -26.69
C GLN A 57 8.14 21.28 -26.26
N VAL A 58 7.51 22.44 -26.13
CA VAL A 58 6.06 22.60 -26.07
C VAL A 58 5.47 22.08 -27.38
N THR A 59 4.67 21.01 -27.30
CA THR A 59 3.46 20.84 -28.11
C THR A 59 2.44 20.03 -27.31
N GLU A 60 1.49 20.78 -26.73
CA GLU A 60 0.06 20.48 -26.69
C GLU A 60 -0.44 19.22 -25.96
N PRO A 61 -1.06 19.35 -24.77
CA PRO A 61 -2.12 18.44 -24.35
C PRO A 61 -3.46 18.99 -24.83
N SER A 62 -3.85 18.61 -26.05
CA SER A 62 -5.22 18.72 -26.50
C SER A 62 -6.06 17.64 -25.84
N SER A 63 -6.88 18.10 -24.90
CA SER A 63 -8.26 17.68 -24.69
C SER A 63 -8.57 16.33 -24.05
N ALA A 64 -9.32 16.49 -22.95
CA ALA A 64 -10.46 15.67 -22.54
C ALA A 64 -10.18 14.37 -21.78
N GLU A 65 -10.38 14.49 -20.47
CA GLU A 65 -10.90 13.47 -19.58
C GLU A 65 -11.94 12.58 -20.26
N THR A 66 -11.73 11.26 -20.22
CA THR A 66 -12.84 10.30 -20.18
C THR A 66 -12.59 9.24 -19.09
N PRO A 67 -13.66 8.71 -18.47
CA PRO A 67 -13.56 7.95 -17.23
C PRO A 67 -13.37 6.45 -17.54
N TYR A 68 -12.42 5.81 -16.85
CA TYR A 68 -12.22 4.36 -16.78
C TYR A 68 -12.09 3.59 -18.12
N GLU A 69 -11.08 3.89 -18.93
CA GLU A 69 -10.68 2.95 -19.97
C GLU A 69 -10.00 1.73 -19.32
N VAL A 70 -10.69 0.58 -19.32
CA VAL A 70 -10.11 -0.71 -18.94
C VAL A 70 -9.01 -1.01 -19.96
N LYS A 71 -7.75 -0.75 -19.59
CA LYS A 71 -6.57 -1.14 -20.37
C LYS A 71 -6.65 -2.64 -20.66
N GLN A 72 -6.92 -2.99 -21.92
CA GLN A 72 -6.89 -4.37 -22.36
C GLN A 72 -5.48 -4.95 -22.11
N GLY A 73 -5.40 -6.04 -21.32
CA GLY A 73 -4.13 -6.70 -21.00
C GLY A 73 -3.69 -6.68 -19.53
N LEU A 74 -4.47 -6.09 -18.61
CA LEU A 74 -4.16 -6.24 -17.17
C LEU A 74 -4.46 -7.67 -16.67
N THR A 75 -3.54 -8.18 -15.86
CA THR A 75 -3.60 -9.48 -15.21
C THR A 75 -4.11 -9.35 -13.77
N CYS A 76 -4.55 -10.46 -13.17
CA CYS A 76 -4.91 -10.48 -11.74
C CYS A 76 -3.76 -9.96 -10.86
N SER A 77 -2.51 -10.29 -11.22
CA SER A 77 -1.33 -9.84 -10.49
C SER A 77 -1.08 -8.33 -10.63
N SER A 78 -1.34 -7.73 -11.79
CA SER A 78 -1.17 -6.28 -11.95
C SER A 78 -2.16 -5.49 -11.10
N TYR A 79 -3.42 -5.91 -11.03
CA TYR A 79 -4.41 -5.25 -10.18
C TYR A 79 -4.10 -5.42 -8.68
N LEU A 80 -3.60 -6.58 -8.26
CA LEU A 80 -3.11 -6.78 -6.90
C LEU A 80 -1.97 -5.81 -6.56
N LYS A 81 -0.92 -5.75 -7.41
CA LYS A 81 0.23 -4.87 -7.20
C LYS A 81 -0.16 -3.39 -7.13
N GLU A 82 -1.04 -2.95 -8.02
CA GLU A 82 -1.54 -1.58 -8.01
C GLU A 82 -2.39 -1.31 -6.75
N GLY A 83 -3.25 -2.26 -6.38
CA GLY A 83 -4.02 -2.19 -5.14
C GLY A 83 -3.14 -2.08 -3.90
N ASP A 84 -2.08 -2.89 -3.80
CA ASP A 84 -1.12 -2.86 -2.69
C ASP A 84 -0.44 -1.49 -2.61
N SER A 85 0.06 -0.98 -3.73
CA SER A 85 0.65 0.35 -3.87
C SER A 85 -0.30 1.47 -3.39
N LEU A 86 -1.57 1.41 -3.80
CA LEU A 86 -2.58 2.39 -3.39
C LEU A 86 -2.91 2.30 -1.91
N ASN A 87 -3.01 1.08 -1.37
CA ASN A 87 -3.28 0.84 0.05
C ASN A 87 -2.13 1.35 0.92
N ASP A 88 -0.88 1.17 0.50
CA ASP A 88 0.31 1.68 1.19
C ASP A 88 0.37 3.21 1.18
N ASN A 89 -0.17 3.85 0.14
CA ASN A 89 -0.32 5.30 0.05
C ASN A 89 -1.55 5.86 0.79
N GLY A 90 -2.30 5.01 1.52
CA GLY A 90 -3.52 5.40 2.24
C GLY A 90 -4.73 5.64 1.33
N GLN A 91 -4.64 5.34 0.03
CA GLN A 91 -5.73 5.46 -0.93
C GLN A 91 -6.65 4.22 -0.87
N THR A 92 -7.25 3.98 0.30
CA THR A 92 -7.99 2.76 0.63
C THR A 92 -9.13 2.45 -0.34
N GLU A 93 -9.92 3.45 -0.76
CA GLU A 93 -11.00 3.27 -1.74
C GLU A 93 -10.48 2.86 -3.12
N SER A 94 -9.39 3.47 -3.58
CA SER A 94 -8.77 3.13 -4.87
C SER A 94 -8.15 1.74 -4.84
N ALA A 95 -7.53 1.36 -3.72
CA ALA A 95 -7.00 0.03 -3.50
C ALA A 95 -8.11 -1.03 -3.55
N TYR A 96 -9.22 -0.78 -2.85
CA TYR A 96 -10.39 -1.68 -2.84
C TYR A 96 -10.92 -1.92 -4.25
N LYS A 97 -11.08 -0.85 -5.06
CA LYS A 97 -11.52 -0.96 -6.46
C LYS A 97 -10.57 -1.80 -7.30
N ASN A 98 -9.25 -1.66 -7.11
CA ASN A 98 -8.28 -2.50 -7.81
C ASN A 98 -8.38 -3.97 -7.41
N TYR A 99 -8.54 -4.27 -6.12
CA TYR A 99 -8.76 -5.65 -5.67
C TYR A 99 -10.06 -6.25 -6.20
N LEU A 100 -11.11 -5.45 -6.36
CA LEU A 100 -12.34 -5.90 -7.03
C LEU A 100 -12.11 -6.26 -8.49
N GLU A 101 -11.34 -5.47 -9.24
CA GLU A 101 -10.97 -5.83 -10.61
C GLU A 101 -10.12 -7.11 -10.65
N ALA A 102 -9.18 -7.27 -9.73
CA ALA A 102 -8.42 -8.51 -9.57
C ALA A 102 -9.35 -9.72 -9.32
N TYR A 103 -10.37 -9.54 -8.49
CA TYR A 103 -11.34 -10.59 -8.13
C TYR A 103 -12.16 -11.04 -9.33
N LYS A 104 -12.64 -10.09 -10.14
CA LYS A 104 -13.43 -10.38 -11.35
C LYS A 104 -12.69 -11.25 -12.35
N ILE A 105 -11.37 -11.11 -12.45
CA ILE A 105 -10.55 -11.83 -13.43
C ILE A 105 -9.77 -13.02 -12.84
N ALA A 106 -9.86 -13.25 -11.53
CA ALA A 106 -9.22 -14.38 -10.86
C ALA A 106 -9.88 -15.71 -11.24
N LYS A 107 -9.14 -16.58 -11.95
CA LYS A 107 -9.66 -17.85 -12.48
C LYS A 107 -9.32 -19.05 -11.59
N THR A 108 -8.19 -19.00 -10.88
CA THR A 108 -7.75 -20.11 -10.04
C THR A 108 -8.02 -19.84 -8.56
N LYS A 109 -8.12 -20.90 -7.76
CA LYS A 109 -8.27 -20.75 -6.31
C LYS A 109 -7.08 -19.99 -5.72
N GLU A 110 -5.88 -20.24 -6.23
CA GLU A 110 -4.63 -19.61 -5.80
C GLU A 110 -4.65 -18.10 -6.03
N GLN A 111 -5.16 -17.65 -7.18
CA GLN A 111 -5.36 -16.22 -7.45
C GLN A 111 -6.37 -15.61 -6.48
N LYS A 112 -7.51 -16.29 -6.28
CA LYS A 112 -8.55 -15.84 -5.34
C LYS A 112 -8.04 -15.71 -3.91
N LYS A 113 -7.09 -16.54 -3.48
CA LYS A 113 -6.55 -16.51 -2.11
C LYS A 113 -6.03 -15.13 -1.71
N ALA A 114 -5.16 -14.55 -2.51
CA ALA A 114 -4.56 -13.25 -2.23
C ALA A 114 -5.59 -12.12 -2.34
N VAL A 115 -6.42 -12.16 -3.40
CA VAL A 115 -7.43 -11.14 -3.65
C VAL A 115 -8.47 -11.08 -2.52
N LEU A 116 -8.98 -12.22 -2.07
CA LEU A 116 -9.97 -12.28 -0.98
C LEU A 116 -9.37 -11.79 0.34
N ALA A 117 -8.11 -12.10 0.63
CA ALA A 117 -7.43 -11.58 1.81
C ALA A 117 -7.29 -10.04 1.76
N SER A 118 -6.86 -9.49 0.62
CA SER A 118 -6.75 -8.03 0.44
C SER A 118 -8.12 -7.35 0.53
N LEU A 119 -9.16 -7.89 -0.12
CA LEU A 119 -10.53 -7.37 -0.02
C LEU A 119 -11.04 -7.41 1.42
N ALA A 120 -10.84 -8.52 2.15
CA ALA A 120 -11.25 -8.63 3.54
C ALA A 120 -10.62 -7.55 4.44
N VAL A 121 -9.30 -7.34 4.34
CA VAL A 121 -8.60 -6.34 5.15
C VAL A 121 -9.03 -4.93 4.77
N THR A 122 -9.11 -4.64 3.47
CA THR A 122 -9.44 -3.30 2.99
C THR A 122 -10.90 -2.95 3.25
N SER A 123 -11.85 -3.89 3.15
CA SER A 123 -13.24 -3.64 3.56
C SER A 123 -13.34 -3.24 5.04
N LEU A 124 -12.54 -3.83 5.94
CA LEU A 124 -12.52 -3.38 7.33
C LEU A 124 -11.91 -2.00 7.54
N LYS A 125 -10.87 -1.64 6.78
CA LYS A 125 -10.33 -0.26 6.79
C LYS A 125 -11.37 0.77 6.34
N ARG A 126 -12.36 0.33 5.56
CA ARG A 126 -13.51 1.12 5.08
C ARG A 126 -14.76 0.98 5.98
N GLU A 127 -14.60 0.37 7.16
CA GLU A 127 -15.68 0.09 8.12
C GLU A 127 -16.79 -0.82 7.58
N GLN A 128 -16.57 -1.48 6.44
CA GLN A 128 -17.49 -2.43 5.81
C GLN A 128 -17.28 -3.84 6.39
N THR A 129 -17.65 -4.03 7.66
CA THR A 129 -17.45 -5.30 8.38
C THR A 129 -18.19 -6.47 7.72
N GLY A 130 -19.41 -6.24 7.22
CA GLY A 130 -20.19 -7.27 6.53
C GLY A 130 -19.50 -7.79 5.27
N GLU A 131 -18.99 -6.88 4.41
CA GLU A 131 -18.21 -7.26 3.22
C GLU A 131 -16.96 -8.06 3.60
N SER A 132 -16.24 -7.60 4.64
CA SER A 132 -15.03 -8.29 5.09
C SER A 132 -15.30 -9.73 5.50
N LEU A 133 -16.35 -9.96 6.30
CA LEU A 133 -16.75 -11.30 6.72
C LEU A 133 -17.15 -12.19 5.53
N GLN A 134 -17.81 -11.64 4.52
CA GLN A 134 -18.14 -12.38 3.30
C GLN A 134 -16.88 -12.83 2.55
N TYR A 135 -15.90 -11.95 2.36
CA TYR A 135 -14.64 -12.32 1.70
C TYR A 135 -13.83 -13.34 2.51
N LEU A 136 -13.84 -13.24 3.85
CA LEU A 136 -13.22 -14.23 4.73
C LEU A 136 -13.92 -15.59 4.65
N GLN A 137 -15.25 -15.60 4.59
CA GLN A 137 -16.02 -16.81 4.45
C GLN A 137 -15.77 -17.49 3.10
N GLU A 138 -15.71 -16.74 2.00
CA GLU A 138 -15.31 -17.29 0.69
C GLU A 138 -13.88 -17.84 0.75
N LEU A 139 -12.95 -17.10 1.38
CA LEU A 139 -11.56 -17.53 1.53
C LEU A 139 -11.45 -18.85 2.30
N LEU A 140 -12.18 -19.00 3.40
CA LEU A 140 -12.21 -20.23 4.21
C LEU A 140 -12.96 -21.37 3.51
N THR A 141 -13.92 -21.07 2.63
CA THR A 141 -14.58 -22.08 1.80
C THR A 141 -13.59 -22.68 0.79
N LEU A 142 -12.72 -21.85 0.21
CA LEU A 142 -11.69 -22.30 -0.74
C LEU A 142 -10.46 -22.90 -0.05
N PHE A 143 -10.12 -22.39 1.15
CA PHE A 143 -8.92 -22.72 1.92
C PHE A 143 -9.26 -22.87 3.41
N PRO A 144 -9.88 -23.99 3.83
CA PRO A 144 -10.36 -24.16 5.20
C PRO A 144 -9.24 -24.12 6.25
N ASP A 145 -8.02 -24.52 5.88
CA ASP A 145 -6.85 -24.52 6.77
C ASP A 145 -6.05 -23.21 6.74
N ASN A 146 -6.59 -22.13 6.15
CA ASN A 146 -5.93 -20.84 6.11
C ASN A 146 -5.86 -20.22 7.51
N LYS A 147 -4.74 -20.45 8.22
CA LYS A 147 -4.51 -19.96 9.59
C LYS A 147 -4.75 -18.46 9.73
N TRP A 148 -4.28 -17.66 8.77
CA TRP A 148 -4.45 -16.22 8.82
C TRP A 148 -5.94 -15.84 8.83
N ALA A 149 -6.75 -16.43 7.94
CA ALA A 149 -8.18 -16.13 7.88
C ALA A 149 -8.93 -16.62 9.13
N ILE A 150 -8.58 -17.80 9.65
CA ILE A 150 -9.14 -18.33 10.90
C ILE A 150 -8.86 -17.37 12.07
N ASP A 151 -7.60 -16.96 12.24
CA ASP A 151 -7.19 -16.08 13.33
C ASP A 151 -7.77 -14.68 13.18
N PHE A 152 -7.94 -14.22 11.94
CA PHE A 152 -8.53 -12.93 11.63
C PHE A 152 -10.00 -12.87 12.06
N VAL A 153 -10.80 -13.89 11.70
CA VAL A 153 -12.21 -13.99 12.11
C VAL A 153 -12.34 -14.08 13.63
N LYS A 154 -11.48 -14.83 14.31
CA LYS A 154 -11.52 -14.97 15.79
C LYS A 154 -11.22 -13.68 16.56
N LYS A 155 -10.51 -12.73 15.94
CA LYS A 155 -10.11 -11.46 16.56
C LYS A 155 -11.11 -10.32 16.32
N LYS A 156 -12.16 -10.57 15.55
CA LYS A 156 -13.24 -9.62 15.25
C LYS A 156 -14.49 -9.97 16.03
#